data_AF-A0A7Y2G129-F1
#
_entry.id   AF-A0A7Y2G129-F1
#
_cell.length_a   1.000
_cell.length_b   1.000
_cell.length_c   1.000
_cell.angle_alpha   90.00
_cell.angle_beta   90.00
_cell.angle_gamma   90.00
#
_symmetry.space_group_name_H-M   'P 1'
#
loop_
_entity.id
_entity.type
_entity.pdbx_description
1 polymer ?
#
loop_
_entity_poly.entity_id
_entity_poly.type
_entity_poly.pdbx_seq_one_letter_code
_entity_poly.pdbx_strand_id
1 'polypeptide(L)'
;EQSMEVVLAGELAPGRRMYTLYLPLYNGVDSLEVGVEEGAALEPLDRRTEKPILFYGTSIMQGACASRPGMAITAILSRRLQMPIINLGFSGHGRMDPEIADLMAELDPAIFVIDCLPNMNASLIGDNAMPLVRKLRQARPDIPVLLVEDRAYTNAPFFP
;
A
#
# COMPACT_ATOMS: atom_id res chain seq x y z
N GLU A 1 2.09 -24.35 1.25
CA GLU A 1 3.26 -23.73 1.86
C GLU A 1 4.34 -23.59 0.79
N GLN A 2 4.84 -22.38 0.57
CA GLN A 2 5.87 -22.11 -0.44
C GLN A 2 7.07 -21.51 0.28
N SER A 3 8.25 -22.12 0.13
CA SER A 3 9.52 -21.58 0.61
C SER A 3 10.38 -21.20 -0.58
N MET A 4 11.19 -20.15 -0.43
CA MET A 4 12.15 -19.73 -1.44
C MET A 4 13.45 -19.27 -0.78
N GLU A 5 14.57 -19.65 -1.37
CA GLU A 5 15.90 -19.13 -1.03
C GLU A 5 16.53 -18.61 -2.32
N VAL A 6 16.97 -17.36 -2.32
CA VAL A 6 17.48 -16.70 -3.52
C VAL A 6 18.55 -15.68 -3.17
N VAL A 7 19.60 -15.62 -3.99
CA VAL A 7 20.59 -14.54 -3.93
C VAL A 7 19.95 -13.27 -4.51
N LEU A 8 19.68 -12.29 -3.65
CA LEU A 8 19.06 -11.02 -4.05
C LEU A 8 20.03 -10.06 -4.72
N ALA A 9 21.30 -10.07 -4.31
CA ALA A 9 22.37 -9.25 -4.85
C ALA A 9 23.74 -9.89 -4.55
N GLY A 10 24.67 -9.79 -5.49
CA GLY A 10 26.05 -10.26 -5.37
C GLY A 10 27.00 -9.32 -6.11
N GLU A 11 28.32 -9.53 -5.95
CA GLU A 11 29.37 -8.73 -6.61
C GLU A 11 29.22 -7.21 -6.39
N LEU A 12 28.73 -6.84 -5.20
CA LEU A 12 28.53 -5.45 -4.85
C LEU A 12 29.89 -4.80 -4.54
N ALA A 13 30.05 -3.54 -4.96
CA ALA A 13 31.22 -2.76 -4.56
C ALA A 13 31.40 -2.76 -3.03
N PRO A 14 32.60 -2.55 -2.47
CA PRO A 14 32.75 -2.43 -1.02
C PRO A 14 31.99 -1.22 -0.46
N GLY A 15 31.51 -1.31 0.78
CA GLY A 15 30.92 -0.18 1.52
C GLY A 15 29.54 -0.45 2.14
N ARG A 16 29.14 0.45 3.06
CA ARG A 16 27.81 0.42 3.71
C ARG A 16 26.73 0.87 2.74
N ARG A 17 25.58 0.21 2.79
CA ARG A 17 24.40 0.52 1.97
C ARG A 17 23.13 0.36 2.78
N MET A 18 22.10 1.09 2.37
CA MET A 18 20.74 0.88 2.86
C MET A 18 20.00 -0.04 1.90
N TYR A 19 19.32 -1.04 2.45
CA TYR A 19 18.50 -1.97 1.69
C TYR A 19 17.03 -1.83 2.09
N THR A 20 16.14 -2.12 1.14
CA THR A 20 14.70 -2.24 1.40
C THR A 20 14.22 -3.48 0.69
N LEU A 21 13.69 -4.43 1.45
CA LEU A 21 13.08 -5.65 0.91
C LEU A 21 11.56 -5.44 0.80
N TYR A 22 11.02 -5.53 -0.41
CA TYR A 22 9.58 -5.49 -0.63
C TYR A 22 9.03 -6.92 -0.61
N LEU A 23 8.14 -7.20 0.34
CA LEU A 23 7.52 -8.52 0.52
C LEU A 23 6.45 -8.81 -0.55
N PRO A 24 6.07 -10.09 -0.75
CA PRO A 24 5.04 -10.46 -1.72
C PRO A 24 3.73 -9.67 -1.59
N LEU A 25 3.12 -9.32 -2.71
CA LEU A 25 1.90 -8.48 -2.76
C LEU A 25 0.61 -9.29 -2.52
N TYR A 26 0.62 -10.58 -2.84
CA TYR A 26 -0.57 -11.45 -2.88
C TYR A 26 -0.46 -12.70 -2.00
N ASN A 27 0.69 -12.89 -1.34
CA ASN A 27 0.93 -14.00 -0.43
C ASN A 27 1.34 -13.48 0.94
N GLY A 28 0.91 -14.16 2.00
CA GLY A 28 1.43 -13.94 3.35
C GLY A 28 2.90 -14.38 3.46
N VAL A 29 3.58 -13.85 4.48
CA VAL A 29 4.94 -14.24 4.85
C VAL A 29 4.92 -14.73 6.28
N ASP A 30 5.15 -16.03 6.47
CA ASP A 30 5.18 -16.64 7.81
C ASP A 30 6.56 -16.49 8.48
N SER A 31 7.63 -16.54 7.68
CA SER A 31 9.01 -16.33 8.13
C SER A 31 9.86 -15.62 7.06
N LEU A 32 10.89 -14.92 7.50
CA LEU A 32 11.86 -14.24 6.64
C LEU A 32 13.25 -14.31 7.30
N GLU A 33 14.24 -14.75 6.54
CA GLU A 33 15.64 -14.72 6.92
C GLU A 33 16.44 -13.95 5.85
N VAL A 34 17.43 -13.17 6.29
CA VAL A 34 18.31 -12.41 5.39
C VAL A 34 19.75 -12.79 5.70
N GLY A 35 20.37 -13.53 4.78
CA GLY A 35 21.78 -13.88 4.84
C GLY A 35 22.69 -12.76 4.32
N VAL A 36 23.87 -12.62 4.93
CA VAL A 36 24.97 -11.80 4.44
C VAL A 36 26.25 -12.62 4.41
N GLU A 37 27.27 -12.15 3.68
CA GLU A 37 28.58 -12.80 3.65
C GLU A 37 29.25 -12.83 5.03
N GLU A 38 30.11 -13.81 5.26
CA GLU A 38 30.86 -13.93 6.51
C GLU A 38 31.73 -12.67 6.74
N GLY A 39 31.63 -12.11 7.94
CA GLY A 39 32.32 -10.85 8.30
C GLY A 39 31.60 -9.57 7.88
N ALA A 40 30.53 -9.65 7.07
CA ALA A 40 29.64 -8.52 6.83
C ALA A 40 28.66 -8.32 8.01
N ALA A 41 28.11 -7.11 8.12
CA ALA A 41 27.12 -6.76 9.14
C ALA A 41 25.81 -6.29 8.49
N LEU A 42 24.70 -6.79 9.02
CA LEU A 42 23.36 -6.29 8.74
C LEU A 42 22.83 -5.60 10.00
N GLU A 43 22.72 -4.28 9.95
CA GLU A 43 22.25 -3.46 11.07
C GLU A 43 20.84 -2.93 10.76
N PRO A 44 19.89 -3.01 11.71
CA PRO A 44 18.59 -2.38 11.53
C PRO A 44 18.76 -0.86 11.43
N LEU A 45 17.95 -0.24 10.59
CA LEU A 45 17.83 1.21 10.53
C LEU A 45 16.91 1.71 11.64
N ASP A 46 17.10 2.97 12.04
CA ASP A 46 16.19 3.63 12.97
C ASP A 46 14.76 3.59 12.47
N ARG A 47 13.82 3.41 13.40
CA ARG A 47 12.40 3.42 13.08
C ARG A 47 12.03 4.77 12.48
N ARG A 48 11.37 4.71 11.32
CA ARG A 48 10.74 5.88 10.70
C ARG A 48 9.73 6.52 11.64
N THR A 49 9.88 7.83 11.87
CA THR A 49 9.01 8.62 12.75
C THR A 49 7.91 9.36 11.97
N GLU A 50 8.00 9.41 10.65
CA GLU A 50 6.99 10.07 9.84
C GLU A 50 5.66 9.30 9.88
N LYS A 51 4.55 10.04 9.95
CA LYS A 51 3.23 9.44 9.82
C LYS A 51 3.04 8.86 8.42
N PRO A 52 2.49 7.64 8.28
CA PRO A 52 2.35 7.00 6.98
C PRO A 52 1.24 7.63 6.14
N ILE A 53 1.29 7.44 4.83
CA ILE A 53 0.14 7.61 3.93
C ILE A 53 -0.63 6.30 3.94
N LEU A 54 -1.93 6.32 4.22
CA LEU A 54 -2.75 5.12 4.18
C LEU A 54 -3.57 5.11 2.90
N PHE A 55 -3.35 4.10 2.06
CA PHE A 55 -4.16 3.83 0.89
C PHE A 55 -5.15 2.71 1.19
N TYR A 56 -6.42 2.95 0.91
CA TYR A 56 -7.45 1.91 0.89
C TYR A 56 -7.99 1.81 -0.53
N GLY A 57 -7.95 0.60 -1.10
CA GLY A 57 -8.37 0.41 -2.47
C GLY A 57 -8.50 -1.04 -2.89
N THR A 58 -8.38 -1.23 -4.20
CA THR A 58 -8.74 -2.49 -4.89
C THR A 58 -7.51 -3.34 -5.21
N SER A 59 -7.65 -4.28 -6.15
CA SER A 59 -6.53 -5.06 -6.69
C SER A 59 -5.41 -4.19 -7.28
N ILE A 60 -5.77 -3.05 -7.88
CA ILE A 60 -4.80 -2.11 -8.46
C ILE A 60 -3.88 -1.56 -7.36
N MET A 61 -4.46 -1.17 -6.23
CA MET A 61 -3.72 -0.68 -5.07
C MET A 61 -2.90 -1.80 -4.42
N GLN A 62 -3.47 -3.01 -4.31
CA GLN A 62 -2.76 -4.19 -3.81
C GLN A 62 -1.51 -4.49 -4.67
N GLY A 63 -1.59 -4.21 -5.97
CA GLY A 63 -0.48 -4.23 -6.90
C GLY A 63 -0.68 -5.15 -8.09
N ALA A 64 -1.92 -5.52 -8.46
CA ALA A 64 -2.19 -6.13 -9.76
C ALA A 64 -2.07 -5.08 -10.89
N CYS A 65 -1.26 -5.26 -11.92
CA CYS A 65 -0.32 -6.36 -12.22
C CYS A 65 1.13 -5.85 -12.24
N ALA A 66 1.61 -5.29 -11.12
CA ALA A 66 2.99 -4.88 -10.96
C ALA A 66 3.93 -6.09 -11.17
N SER A 67 5.00 -5.89 -11.94
CA SER A 67 5.92 -6.97 -12.32
C SER A 67 6.72 -7.57 -11.16
N ARG A 68 6.84 -6.83 -10.05
CA ARG A 68 7.48 -7.25 -8.80
C ARG A 68 6.99 -6.34 -7.66
N PRO A 69 7.10 -6.76 -6.38
CA PRO A 69 6.58 -5.99 -5.26
C PRO A 69 7.01 -4.52 -5.19
N GLY A 70 8.28 -4.23 -5.48
CA GLY A 70 8.80 -2.85 -5.51
C GLY A 70 8.22 -1.95 -6.62
N MET A 71 7.40 -2.48 -7.52
CA MET A 71 6.71 -1.76 -8.60
C MET A 71 5.24 -1.50 -8.33
N ALA A 72 4.69 -1.93 -7.18
CA ALA A 72 3.36 -1.47 -6.76
C ALA A 72 3.35 0.06 -6.64
N ILE A 73 2.20 0.70 -6.93
CA ILE A 73 2.07 2.16 -6.87
C ILE A 73 2.47 2.72 -5.50
N THR A 74 2.10 2.03 -4.42
CA THR A 74 2.48 2.36 -3.05
C THR A 74 3.98 2.28 -2.82
N ALA A 75 4.67 1.26 -3.34
CA ALA A 75 6.12 1.17 -3.27
C ALA A 75 6.81 2.33 -4.02
N ILE A 76 6.32 2.69 -5.20
CA ILE A 76 6.85 3.80 -6.01
C ILE A 76 6.64 5.14 -5.29
N LEU A 77 5.43 5.40 -4.78
CA LEU A 77 5.11 6.62 -4.06
C LEU A 77 5.91 6.75 -2.76
N SER A 78 6.10 5.65 -2.02
CA SER A 78 6.88 5.66 -0.78
C SER A 78 8.31 6.15 -1.04
N ARG A 79 8.94 5.70 -2.14
CA ARG A 79 10.28 6.16 -2.52
C ARG A 79 10.29 7.61 -3.00
N ARG A 80 9.29 8.02 -3.78
CA ARG A 80 9.22 9.38 -4.34
C ARG A 80 8.95 10.45 -3.27
N LEU A 81 8.07 10.13 -2.33
CA LEU A 81 7.68 11.05 -1.25
C LEU A 81 8.56 10.90 0.00
N GLN A 82 9.43 9.89 0.02
CA GLN A 82 10.20 9.52 1.20
C GLN A 82 9.29 9.42 2.44
N MET A 83 8.17 8.72 2.33
CA MET A 83 7.19 8.52 3.40
C MET A 83 6.82 7.04 3.56
N PRO A 84 6.52 6.57 4.78
CA PRO A 84 6.01 5.22 4.95
C PRO A 84 4.59 5.15 4.36
N ILE A 85 4.22 3.99 3.84
CA ILE A 85 2.90 3.78 3.23
C ILE A 85 2.27 2.51 3.79
N ILE A 86 1.01 2.62 4.21
CA ILE A 86 0.15 1.49 4.54
C ILE A 86 -0.69 1.19 3.30
N ASN A 87 -0.55 -0.01 2.75
CA ASN A 87 -1.29 -0.47 1.58
C ASN A 87 -2.42 -1.42 2.01
N LEU A 88 -3.64 -0.90 2.13
CA LEU A 88 -4.86 -1.68 2.33
C LEU A 88 -5.57 -1.91 0.98
N GLY A 89 -4.84 -2.47 0.00
CA GLY A 89 -5.43 -2.89 -1.26
C GLY A 89 -5.98 -4.31 -1.17
N PHE A 90 -7.23 -4.52 -1.58
CA PHE A 90 -7.87 -5.83 -1.54
C PHE A 90 -8.40 -6.25 -2.91
N SER A 91 -7.85 -7.31 -3.48
CA SER A 91 -8.25 -7.80 -4.80
C SER A 91 -9.67 -8.35 -4.80
N GLY A 92 -10.49 -7.88 -5.74
CA GLY A 92 -11.94 -8.18 -5.80
C GLY A 92 -12.78 -7.57 -4.67
N HIS A 93 -12.15 -6.86 -3.73
CA HIS A 93 -12.74 -6.25 -2.53
C HIS A 93 -12.26 -4.80 -2.36
N GLY A 94 -12.60 -4.10 -1.27
CA GLY A 94 -12.30 -2.68 -1.15
C GLY A 94 -13.43 -1.84 -1.74
N ARG A 95 -14.58 -1.91 -1.07
CA ARG A 95 -15.84 -1.27 -1.49
C ARG A 95 -16.29 -0.21 -0.50
N MET A 96 -15.34 0.45 0.16
CA MET A 96 -15.60 1.34 1.29
C MET A 96 -16.27 0.60 2.46
N ASP A 97 -15.78 -0.61 2.73
CA ASP A 97 -16.31 -1.55 3.71
C ASP A 97 -16.22 -0.98 5.15
N PRO A 98 -17.29 -1.09 5.97
CA PRO A 98 -17.35 -0.45 7.28
C PRO A 98 -16.33 -0.99 8.29
N GLU A 99 -15.96 -2.28 8.17
CA GLU A 99 -14.94 -2.93 9.00
C GLU A 99 -13.53 -2.41 8.67
N ILE A 100 -13.27 -2.10 7.40
CA ILE A 100 -12.00 -1.46 7.02
C ILE A 100 -11.98 -0.01 7.52
N ALA A 101 -13.13 0.67 7.51
CA ALA A 101 -13.24 2.00 8.10
C ALA A 101 -13.06 2.00 9.63
N ASP A 102 -13.46 0.93 10.35
CA ASP A 102 -13.10 0.72 11.77
C ASP A 102 -11.59 0.64 11.94
N LEU A 103 -10.94 -0.25 11.20
CA LEU A 103 -9.48 -0.41 11.25
C LEU A 103 -8.76 0.91 10.96
N MET A 104 -9.20 1.64 9.93
CA MET A 104 -8.61 2.93 9.57
C MET A 104 -8.79 3.99 10.67
N ALA A 105 -9.91 3.99 11.37
CA ALA A 105 -10.20 4.93 12.46
C ALA A 105 -9.25 4.76 13.66
N GLU A 106 -8.74 3.55 13.88
CA GLU A 106 -7.76 3.26 14.93
C GLU A 106 -6.36 3.83 14.61
N LEU A 107 -6.04 4.05 13.34
CA LEU A 107 -4.71 4.46 12.88
C LEU A 107 -4.53 6.00 12.89
N ASP A 108 -3.27 6.46 12.88
CA ASP A 108 -2.88 7.88 12.84
C ASP A 108 -1.99 8.19 11.61
N PRO A 109 -2.50 8.08 10.37
CA PRO A 109 -1.74 8.43 9.18
C PRO A 109 -1.65 9.94 8.95
N ALA A 110 -0.76 10.38 8.07
CA ALA A 110 -0.71 11.76 7.59
C ALA A 110 -1.93 12.12 6.72
N ILE A 111 -2.51 11.14 6.04
CA ILE A 111 -3.67 11.27 5.14
C ILE A 111 -4.28 9.89 4.87
N PHE A 112 -5.59 9.85 4.72
CA PHE A 112 -6.33 8.71 4.16
C PHE A 112 -6.56 8.92 2.67
N VAL A 113 -6.18 7.96 1.83
CA VAL A 113 -6.42 7.98 0.38
C VAL A 113 -7.36 6.83 0.03
N ILE A 114 -8.53 7.16 -0.51
CA ILE A 114 -9.60 6.20 -0.82
C ILE A 114 -9.70 6.03 -2.34
N ASP A 115 -9.30 4.87 -2.83
CA ASP A 115 -9.22 4.49 -4.25
C ASP A 115 -9.95 3.15 -4.48
N CYS A 116 -11.26 3.17 -4.16
CA CYS A 116 -12.12 1.99 -4.14
C CYS A 116 -13.06 1.87 -5.35
N LEU A 117 -13.21 2.95 -6.13
CA LEU A 117 -14.18 3.02 -7.23
C LEU A 117 -14.07 1.89 -8.26
N PRO A 118 -12.89 1.35 -8.60
CA PRO A 118 -12.77 0.19 -9.50
C PRO A 118 -13.64 -1.02 -9.16
N ASN A 119 -14.03 -1.19 -7.89
CA ASN A 119 -14.85 -2.31 -7.40
C ASN A 119 -16.28 -1.89 -7.00
N MET A 120 -16.69 -0.66 -7.31
CA MET A 120 -17.96 -0.09 -6.87
C MET A 120 -18.79 0.38 -8.06
N ASN A 121 -20.11 0.32 -7.90
CA ASN A 121 -21.07 0.92 -8.80
C ASN A 121 -21.73 2.13 -8.13
N ALA A 122 -22.56 2.88 -8.87
CA ALA A 122 -23.23 4.07 -8.35
C ALA A 122 -24.02 3.84 -7.05
N SER A 123 -24.70 2.69 -6.92
CA SER A 123 -25.44 2.34 -5.69
C SER A 123 -24.49 2.20 -4.51
N LEU A 124 -23.45 1.35 -4.65
CA LEU A 124 -22.48 1.12 -3.58
C LEU A 124 -21.76 2.41 -3.17
N ILE A 125 -21.47 3.31 -4.12
CA ILE A 125 -20.87 4.61 -3.81
C ILE A 125 -21.83 5.45 -2.98
N GLY A 126 -23.11 5.54 -3.39
CA GLY A 126 -24.14 6.27 -2.66
C GLY A 126 -24.34 5.73 -1.24
N ASP A 127 -24.29 4.41 -1.09
CA ASP A 127 -24.50 3.73 0.19
C ASP A 127 -23.29 3.87 1.12
N ASN A 128 -22.05 3.72 0.62
CA ASN A 128 -20.88 3.51 1.47
C ASN A 128 -19.95 4.71 1.63
N ALA A 129 -19.90 5.64 0.65
CA ALA A 129 -18.90 6.72 0.68
C ALA A 129 -19.11 7.69 1.86
N MET A 130 -20.35 8.12 2.08
CA MET A 130 -20.67 9.06 3.16
C MET A 130 -20.47 8.42 4.55
N PRO A 131 -20.92 7.18 4.83
CA PRO A 131 -20.58 6.50 6.07
C PRO A 131 -19.08 6.40 6.35
N LEU A 132 -18.27 6.00 5.37
CA LEU A 132 -16.82 5.91 5.53
C LEU A 132 -16.21 7.27 5.91
N VAL A 133 -16.53 8.33 5.17
CA VAL A 133 -15.97 9.66 5.44
C VAL A 133 -16.41 10.17 6.81
N ARG A 134 -17.68 10.00 7.19
CA ARG A 134 -18.18 10.40 8.52
C ARG A 134 -17.45 9.69 9.64
N LYS A 135 -17.23 8.38 9.50
CA LYS A 135 -16.52 7.58 10.49
C LYS A 135 -15.08 8.05 10.69
N LEU A 136 -14.34 8.25 9.60
CA LEU A 136 -12.98 8.78 9.66
C LEU A 136 -12.96 10.19 10.27
N ARG A 137 -13.92 11.06 9.94
CA ARG A 137 -14.02 12.41 10.51
C ARG A 137 -14.38 12.42 12.00
N GLN A 138 -15.20 11.48 12.46
CA GLN A 138 -15.55 11.36 13.87
C GLN A 138 -14.35 10.90 14.71
N ALA A 139 -13.58 9.93 14.21
CA ALA A 139 -12.42 9.39 14.94
C ALA A 139 -11.16 10.27 14.80
N ARG A 140 -10.94 10.86 13.62
CA ARG A 140 -9.73 11.58 13.21
C ARG A 140 -10.10 12.88 12.47
N PRO A 141 -10.67 13.88 13.17
CA PRO A 141 -11.23 15.08 12.53
C PRO A 141 -10.22 15.83 11.66
N ASP A 142 -8.97 15.93 12.11
CA ASP A 142 -7.93 16.75 11.49
C ASP A 142 -7.13 16.03 10.38
N ILE A 143 -7.25 14.71 10.23
CA ILE A 143 -6.49 13.96 9.22
C ILE A 143 -7.18 14.13 7.86
N PRO A 144 -6.49 14.62 6.81
CA PRO A 144 -7.09 14.78 5.49
C PRO A 144 -7.61 13.45 4.91
N VAL A 145 -8.68 13.53 4.12
CA VAL A 145 -9.25 12.39 3.39
C VAL A 145 -9.30 12.78 1.92
N LEU A 146 -8.53 12.06 1.09
CA LEU A 146 -8.50 12.21 -0.36
C LEU A 146 -9.35 11.10 -0.99
N LEU A 147 -10.41 11.50 -1.69
CA LEU A 147 -11.20 10.59 -2.52
C LEU A 147 -10.65 10.64 -3.95
N VAL A 148 -10.34 9.47 -4.52
CA VAL A 148 -9.79 9.33 -5.86
C VAL A 148 -10.90 8.90 -6.82
N GLU A 149 -11.01 9.58 -7.96
CA GLU A 149 -11.96 9.21 -9.02
C GLU A 149 -11.56 7.93 -9.75
N ASP A 150 -12.51 7.33 -10.47
CA ASP A 150 -12.26 6.07 -11.17
C ASP A 150 -11.39 6.29 -12.41
N ARG A 151 -10.77 5.20 -12.86
CA ARG A 151 -9.98 5.18 -14.08
C ARG A 151 -10.88 5.19 -15.32
N ALA A 152 -10.41 5.86 -16.37
CA ALA A 152 -10.89 5.56 -17.71
C ALA A 152 -10.41 4.16 -18.12
N TYR A 153 -11.30 3.34 -18.66
CA TYR A 153 -10.89 2.08 -19.27
C TYR A 153 -10.11 2.35 -20.56
N THR A 154 -9.15 1.49 -20.89
CA THR A 154 -8.30 1.65 -22.09
C THR A 154 -9.09 1.58 -23.40
N ASN A 155 -10.28 0.98 -23.38
CA ASN A 155 -11.22 0.93 -24.49
C ASN A 155 -12.35 1.96 -24.37
N ALA A 156 -12.27 2.90 -23.42
CA ALA A 156 -13.26 3.96 -23.31
C ALA A 156 -13.14 4.90 -24.53
N PRO A 157 -14.27 5.32 -25.13
CA PRO A 157 -14.25 6.33 -26.17
C PRO A 157 -13.69 7.64 -25.61
N PHE A 158 -12.72 8.22 -26.31
CA PHE A 158 -12.28 9.58 -26.03
C PHE A 158 -13.40 10.52 -26.45
N PHE A 159 -14.06 11.18 -25.50
CA PHE A 159 -14.96 12.29 -25.79
C PHE A 159 -14.11 13.57 -25.79
N PRO A 160 -13.85 14.17 -26.97
CA PRO A 160 -13.17 15.47 -27.07
C PRO A 160 -14.03 16.62 -26.52
#